data_AF-A0A2H9QFR3-F1
#
_entry.id   AF-A0A2H9QFR3-F1
#
_cell.length_a   1.000
_cell.length_b   1.000
_cell.length_c   1.000
_cell.angle_alpha   90.00
_cell.angle_beta   90.00
_cell.angle_gamma   90.00
#
_symmetry.space_group_name_H-M   'P 1'
#
loop_
_entity.id
_entity.type
_entity.pdbx_description
1 polymer ?
#
loop_
_entity_poly.entity_id
_entity_poly.type
_entity_poly.pdbx_seq_one_letter_code
_entity_poly.pdbx_strand_id
1 'polypeptide(L)'
;MQLKEMQKNKTILFLIKFGVIFFVLHFLVWSIPVLFLQNWIAFLQAGFFELPLQDNLIYLNQKQILINPSCTGLISLSILAAIIFSLTKPEMKKKIQIFVLAGSIMFVLNLLRIYFVLWTGINFG
;
A
#
# COMPACT_ATOMS: atom_id res chain seq x y z
N MET A 1 -38.87 -0.41 -13.13
CA MET A 1 -37.77 -0.10 -14.07
C MET A 1 -36.87 1.04 -13.56
N GLN A 2 -37.44 2.15 -13.05
CA GLN A 2 -36.71 3.34 -12.59
C GLN A 2 -35.68 3.14 -11.45
N LEU A 3 -35.90 2.16 -10.54
CA LEU A 3 -34.93 1.87 -9.46
C LEU A 3 -33.60 1.32 -9.98
N LYS A 4 -33.60 0.54 -11.08
CA LYS A 4 -32.38 -0.02 -11.67
C LYS A 4 -31.54 1.06 -12.36
N GLU A 5 -32.17 2.03 -13.01
CA GLU A 5 -31.45 3.14 -13.66
C GLU A 5 -30.79 4.08 -12.64
N MET A 6 -31.49 4.40 -11.55
CA MET A 6 -30.90 5.22 -10.48
C MET A 6 -29.71 4.54 -9.79
N GLN A 7 -29.74 3.20 -9.65
CA GLN A 7 -28.58 2.45 -9.16
C GLN A 7 -27.43 2.47 -10.17
N LYS A 8 -27.72 2.26 -11.46
CA LYS A 8 -26.71 2.28 -12.52
C LYS A 8 -25.95 3.61 -12.57
N ASN A 9 -26.66 4.74 -12.47
CA ASN A 9 -26.04 6.07 -12.49
C ASN A 9 -25.12 6.32 -11.29
N LYS A 10 -25.51 5.83 -10.09
CA LYS A 10 -24.68 5.95 -8.88
C LYS A 10 -23.42 5.07 -8.97
N THR A 11 -23.53 3.86 -9.53
CA THR A 11 -22.39 2.97 -9.73
C THR A 11 -21.40 3.55 -10.73
N ILE A 12 -21.88 4.09 -11.86
CA ILE A 12 -21.01 4.73 -12.86
C ILE A 12 -20.29 5.93 -12.24
N LEU A 13 -21.01 6.77 -11.46
CA LEU A 13 -20.39 7.91 -10.78
C LEU A 13 -19.30 7.47 -9.78
N PHE A 14 -19.53 6.39 -9.04
CA PHE A 14 -18.52 5.80 -8.16
C PHE A 14 -17.29 5.34 -8.94
N LEU A 15 -17.48 4.57 -10.02
CA LEU A 15 -16.39 4.03 -10.83
C LEU A 15 -15.55 5.14 -11.47
N ILE A 16 -16.19 6.20 -11.98
CA ILE A 16 -15.47 7.35 -12.55
C ILE A 16 -14.65 8.05 -11.45
N LYS A 17 -15.24 8.35 -10.29
CA LYS A 17 -14.52 8.98 -9.18
C LYS A 17 -13.36 8.11 -8.68
N PHE A 18 -13.61 6.81 -8.52
CA PHE A 18 -12.61 5.84 -8.13
C PHE A 18 -11.46 5.83 -9.14
N GLY A 19 -11.77 5.73 -10.43
CA GLY A 19 -10.77 5.68 -11.50
C GLY A 19 -9.90 6.94 -11.53
N VAL A 20 -10.50 8.12 -11.43
CA VAL A 20 -9.77 9.40 -11.41
C VAL A 20 -8.86 9.49 -10.18
N ILE A 21 -9.39 9.23 -8.98
CA ILE A 21 -8.61 9.31 -7.74
C ILE A 21 -7.48 8.28 -7.74
N PHE A 22 -7.78 7.03 -8.12
CA PHE A 22 -6.80 5.97 -8.20
C PHE A 22 -5.70 6.31 -9.20
N PHE A 23 -6.04 6.78 -10.40
CA PHE A 23 -5.06 7.11 -11.43
C PHE A 23 -4.11 8.23 -10.97
N VAL A 24 -4.65 9.30 -10.37
CA VAL A 24 -3.83 10.41 -9.83
C VAL A 24 -2.91 9.91 -8.72
N LEU A 25 -3.43 9.16 -7.74
CA LEU A 25 -2.62 8.64 -6.64
C LEU A 25 -1.57 7.64 -7.12
N HIS A 26 -1.94 6.73 -8.02
CA HIS A 26 -1.03 5.72 -8.55
C HIS A 26 0.10 6.38 -9.36
N PHE A 27 -0.23 7.39 -10.17
CA PHE A 27 0.77 8.19 -10.87
C PHE A 27 1.73 8.88 -9.89
N LEU A 28 1.22 9.50 -8.84
CA LEU A 28 2.06 10.11 -7.80
C LEU A 28 2.98 9.10 -7.12
N VAL A 29 2.48 7.90 -6.79
CA VAL A 29 3.30 6.84 -6.19
C VAL A 29 4.43 6.41 -7.12
N TRP A 30 4.19 6.40 -8.44
CA TRP A 30 5.21 6.02 -9.41
C TRP A 30 6.22 7.14 -9.68
N SER A 31 5.77 8.40 -9.64
CA SER A 31 6.64 9.56 -9.88
C SER A 31 7.52 9.94 -8.69
N ILE A 32 7.09 9.65 -7.45
CA ILE A 32 7.81 10.07 -6.25
C ILE A 32 8.80 8.96 -5.83
N PRO A 33 10.10 9.26 -5.70
CA PRO A 33 11.07 8.30 -5.19
C PRO A 33 10.80 8.03 -3.71
N VAL A 34 10.32 6.83 -3.40
CA VAL A 34 9.99 6.40 -2.02
C VAL A 34 11.17 5.72 -1.32
N LEU A 35 12.40 6.08 -1.69
CA LEU A 35 13.64 5.50 -1.16
C LEU A 35 13.71 5.58 0.37
N PHE A 36 13.30 6.71 0.95
CA PHE A 36 13.26 6.86 2.41
C PHE A 36 12.45 5.74 3.08
N LEU A 37 11.25 5.46 2.55
CA LEU A 37 10.36 4.46 3.11
C LEU A 37 10.89 3.04 2.86
N GLN A 38 11.48 2.79 1.69
CA GLN A 38 12.13 1.51 1.38
C GLN A 38 13.29 1.23 2.33
N ASN A 39 14.19 2.20 2.53
CA ASN A 39 15.35 2.07 3.41
C ASN A 39 14.90 1.87 4.86
N TRP A 40 13.87 2.60 5.32
CA TRP A 40 13.33 2.42 6.67
C TRP A 40 12.73 1.02 6.88
N ILE A 41 11.97 0.51 5.89
CA ILE A 41 11.44 -0.86 5.93
C ILE A 41 12.59 -1.87 5.94
N ALA A 42 13.58 -1.70 5.06
CA ALA A 42 14.71 -2.60 4.96
C ALA A 42 15.51 -2.63 6.27
N PHE A 43 15.74 -1.46 6.88
CA PHE A 43 16.39 -1.32 8.18
C PHE A 43 15.65 -2.06 9.29
N LEU A 44 14.33 -1.86 9.42
CA LEU A 44 13.54 -2.54 10.44
C LEU A 44 13.58 -4.06 10.29
N GLN A 45 13.47 -4.54 9.05
CA GLN A 45 13.41 -5.97 8.77
C GLN A 45 14.78 -6.63 8.94
N ALA A 46 15.85 -6.02 8.41
CA ALA A 46 17.21 -6.51 8.59
C ALA A 46 17.62 -6.50 10.06
N GLY A 47 17.24 -5.46 10.82
CA GLY A 47 17.49 -5.37 12.25
C GLY A 47 16.79 -6.47 13.07
N PHE A 48 15.61 -6.92 12.64
CA PHE A 48 14.90 -8.01 13.31
C PHE A 48 15.58 -9.38 13.10
N PHE A 49 16.17 -9.61 11.93
CA PHE A 49 16.82 -10.88 11.56
C PHE A 49 18.35 -10.85 11.69
N GLU A 50 18.93 -9.75 12.18
CA GLU A 50 20.38 -9.52 12.27
C GLU A 50 21.12 -9.69 10.92
N LEU A 51 20.47 -9.31 9.82
CA LEU A 51 21.02 -9.43 8.47
C LEU A 51 21.83 -8.19 8.06
N PRO A 52 22.90 -8.36 7.25
CA PRO A 52 23.59 -7.24 6.65
C PRO A 52 22.67 -6.45 5.71
N LEU A 53 22.80 -5.13 5.74
CA LEU A 53 21.97 -4.18 5.00
C LEU A 53 22.85 -3.18 4.23
N GLN A 54 22.45 -2.84 3.01
CA GLN A 54 22.93 -1.67 2.26
C GLN A 54 21.73 -0.95 1.65
N ASP A 55 21.38 0.23 2.17
CA ASP A 55 20.19 1.00 1.75
C ASP A 55 18.88 0.19 1.80
N ASN A 56 18.28 -0.14 0.65
CA ASN A 56 17.07 -0.95 0.51
C ASN A 56 17.38 -2.42 0.13
N LEU A 57 18.63 -2.84 0.19
CA LEU A 57 19.10 -4.21 -0.08
C LEU A 57 19.42 -4.94 1.22
N ILE A 58 18.76 -6.07 1.44
CA ILE A 58 19.04 -6.99 2.54
C ILE A 58 19.85 -8.16 2.00
N TYR A 59 20.98 -8.46 2.62
CA TYR A 59 21.88 -9.53 2.21
C TYR A 59 21.56 -10.79 2.98
N LEU A 60 21.25 -11.86 2.24
CA LEU A 60 21.02 -13.19 2.78
C LEU A 60 22.05 -14.14 2.15
N ASN A 61 23.12 -14.44 2.89
CA ASN A 61 24.26 -15.20 2.40
C ASN A 61 24.87 -14.56 1.13
N GLN A 62 24.64 -15.17 -0.04
CA GLN A 62 25.09 -14.69 -1.36
C GLN A 62 23.97 -14.05 -2.20
N LYS A 63 22.74 -14.01 -1.68
CA LYS A 63 21.57 -13.44 -2.37
C LYS A 63 21.26 -12.05 -1.81
N GLN A 64 20.73 -11.20 -2.67
CA GLN A 64 20.28 -9.86 -2.32
C GLN A 64 18.77 -9.78 -2.44
N ILE A 65 18.11 -9.26 -1.40
CA ILE A 65 16.67 -9.01 -1.37
C ILE A 65 16.45 -7.50 -1.45
N LEU A 66 15.91 -7.05 -2.57
CA LEU A 66 15.61 -5.65 -2.82
C LEU A 66 14.21 -5.29 -2.30
N ILE A 67 14.14 -4.33 -1.37
CA ILE A 67 12.89 -3.71 -0.94
C ILE A 67 12.47 -2.68 -2.00
N ASN A 68 11.61 -3.11 -2.93
CA ASN A 68 11.13 -2.29 -4.04
C ASN A 68 9.92 -1.41 -3.62
N PRO A 69 9.46 -0.47 -4.47
CA PRO A 69 8.30 0.37 -4.16
C PRO A 69 7.03 -0.43 -3.83
N SER A 70 6.85 -1.62 -4.41
CA SER A 70 5.71 -2.50 -4.14
C SER A 70 5.71 -3.06 -2.71
N CYS A 71 6.86 -3.09 -2.05
CA CYS A 71 6.99 -3.45 -0.64
C CYS A 71 6.55 -2.34 0.32
N THR A 72 6.32 -1.11 -0.14
CA THR A 72 5.97 0.01 0.77
C THR A 72 4.50 0.02 1.22
N GLY A 73 3.63 -0.73 0.53
CA GLY A 73 2.19 -0.71 0.76
C GLY A 73 1.49 0.54 0.20
N LEU A 74 2.22 1.48 -0.43
CA LEU A 74 1.66 2.72 -0.96
C LEU A 74 0.61 2.48 -2.05
N ILE A 75 0.81 1.50 -2.93
CA ILE A 75 -0.18 1.13 -3.96
C ILE A 75 -1.49 0.68 -3.30
N SER A 76 -1.42 -0.15 -2.28
CA SER A 76 -2.59 -0.61 -1.53
C SER A 76 -3.30 0.56 -0.83
N LEU A 77 -2.54 1.50 -0.26
CA LEU A 77 -3.09 2.74 0.31
C LEU A 77 -3.75 3.62 -0.76
N SER A 78 -3.21 3.70 -1.97
CA SER A 78 -3.84 4.44 -3.08
C SER A 78 -5.19 3.85 -3.46
N ILE A 79 -5.30 2.52 -3.52
CA ILE A 79 -6.57 1.83 -3.77
C ILE A 79 -7.56 2.11 -2.65
N LEU A 80 -7.12 1.97 -1.39
CA LEU A 80 -7.95 2.23 -0.22
C LEU A 80 -8.47 3.68 -0.19
N ALA A 81 -7.59 4.65 -0.44
CA ALA A 81 -7.96 6.05 -0.58
C ALA A 81 -8.98 6.24 -1.70
N ALA A 82 -8.74 5.68 -2.89
CA ALA A 82 -9.65 5.79 -4.01
C ALA A 82 -11.05 5.24 -3.69
N ILE A 83 -11.14 4.09 -3.01
CA ILE A 83 -12.41 3.53 -2.53
C ILE A 83 -13.08 4.49 -1.54
N ILE A 84 -12.40 4.87 -0.46
CA ILE A 84 -13.01 5.67 0.60
C ILE A 84 -13.47 7.04 0.09
N PHE A 85 -12.65 7.71 -0.72
CA PHE A 85 -12.96 9.04 -1.21
C PHE A 85 -13.99 9.04 -2.35
N SER A 86 -14.12 7.96 -3.12
CA SER A 86 -15.17 7.82 -4.15
C SER A 86 -16.57 7.53 -3.58
N LEU A 87 -16.69 7.05 -2.34
CA LEU A 87 -17.98 6.82 -1.69
C LEU A 87 -18.76 8.14 -1.48
N THR A 88 -20.07 8.14 -1.68
CA THR A 88 -20.91 9.35 -1.50
C THR A 88 -21.09 9.73 -0.04
N LYS A 89 -21.12 8.74 0.86
CA LYS A 89 -21.16 8.88 2.32
C LYS A 89 -20.07 7.96 2.89
N PRO A 90 -19.45 8.26 4.03
CA PRO A 90 -19.75 9.30 5.02
C PRO A 90 -19.11 10.67 4.69
N GLU A 91 -19.27 11.64 5.61
CA GLU A 91 -18.64 12.97 5.54
C GLU A 91 -17.10 12.91 5.44
N MET A 92 -16.48 13.96 4.91
CA MET A 92 -15.02 14.01 4.68
C MET A 92 -14.19 13.75 5.94
N LYS A 93 -14.61 14.26 7.11
CA LYS A 93 -13.92 13.99 8.38
C LYS A 93 -13.88 12.49 8.70
N LYS A 94 -15.02 11.80 8.54
CA LYS A 94 -15.13 10.36 8.79
C LYS A 94 -14.35 9.56 7.76
N LYS A 95 -14.34 9.99 6.49
CA LYS A 95 -13.50 9.36 5.45
C LYS A 95 -12.02 9.39 5.81
N ILE A 96 -11.52 10.54 6.29
CA ILE A 96 -10.12 10.65 6.72
C ILE A 96 -9.84 9.73 7.91
N GLN A 97 -10.72 9.68 8.92
CA GLN A 97 -10.57 8.77 10.05
C GLN A 97 -10.53 7.29 9.62
N ILE A 98 -11.45 6.88 8.74
CA ILE A 98 -11.48 5.52 8.19
C ILE A 98 -10.19 5.24 7.41
N PHE A 99 -9.74 6.20 6.58
CA PHE A 99 -8.51 6.06 5.80
C PHE A 99 -7.28 5.91 6.69
N VAL A 100 -7.14 6.73 7.74
CA VAL A 100 -6.00 6.66 8.66
C VAL A 100 -6.01 5.34 9.43
N LEU A 101 -7.17 4.92 9.95
CA LEU A 101 -7.28 3.68 10.72
C LEU A 101 -7.01 2.45 9.84
N ALA A 102 -7.73 2.33 8.71
CA ALA A 102 -7.56 1.20 7.79
C ALA A 102 -6.18 1.21 7.12
N GLY A 103 -5.66 2.40 6.80
CA GLY A 103 -4.32 2.57 6.24
C GLY A 103 -3.22 2.14 7.20
N SER A 104 -3.34 2.49 8.48
CA SER A 104 -2.40 2.03 9.52
C SER A 104 -2.42 0.52 9.67
N ILE A 105 -3.60 -0.10 9.68
CA ILE A 105 -3.74 -1.56 9.73
C ILE A 105 -3.11 -2.19 8.49
N MET A 106 -3.41 -1.69 7.29
CA MET A 106 -2.81 -2.20 6.05
C MET A 106 -1.29 -2.06 6.04
N PHE A 107 -0.75 -0.97 6.58
CA PHE A 107 0.69 -0.76 6.68
C PHE A 107 1.36 -1.80 7.58
N VAL A 108 0.79 -2.07 8.77
CA VAL A 108 1.27 -3.11 9.68
C VAL A 108 1.21 -4.49 9.02
N LEU A 109 0.09 -4.82 8.37
CA LEU A 109 -0.05 -6.09 7.65
C LEU A 109 0.98 -6.22 6.52
N ASN A 110 1.33 -5.12 5.86
CA ASN A 110 2.34 -5.11 4.81
C ASN A 110 3.76 -5.29 5.39
N LEU A 111 4.07 -4.75 6.57
CA LEU A 111 5.33 -5.06 7.27
C LEU A 111 5.41 -6.55 7.65
N LEU A 112 4.31 -7.11 8.17
CA LEU A 112 4.23 -8.55 8.47
C LEU A 112 4.41 -9.41 7.21
N ARG A 113 3.86 -8.98 6.07
CA ARG A 113 4.06 -9.67 4.78
C ARG A 113 5.54 -9.76 4.42
N ILE A 114 6.29 -8.67 4.54
CA ILE A 114 7.74 -8.65 4.22
C ILE A 114 8.49 -9.54 5.20
N TYR A 115 8.14 -9.45 6.48
CA TYR A 115 8.68 -10.32 7.52
C TYR A 115 8.51 -11.80 7.16
N PHE A 116 7.31 -12.22 6.77
CA PHE A 116 7.09 -13.60 6.34
C PHE A 116 7.91 -13.98 5.12
N VAL A 117 8.03 -13.10 4.13
CA VAL A 117 8.86 -13.36 2.94
C VAL A 117 10.33 -13.56 3.33
N LEU A 118 10.89 -12.69 4.19
CA LEU A 118 12.26 -12.83 4.67
C LEU A 118 12.45 -14.09 5.52
N TRP A 119 11.53 -14.35 6.44
CA TRP A 119 11.54 -15.56 7.26
C TRP A 119 11.52 -16.82 6.38
N THR A 120 10.67 -16.86 5.35
CA THR A 120 10.66 -17.99 4.40
C THR A 120 11.95 -18.07 3.61
N GLY A 121 12.53 -16.94 3.20
CA GLY A 121 13.82 -16.89 2.51
C GLY A 121 14.97 -17.43 3.35
N ILE A 122 14.99 -17.12 4.66
CA ILE A 122 16.01 -17.60 5.60
C ILE A 122 15.89 -19.11 5.86
N ASN A 123 14.66 -19.61 6.05
CA ASN A 123 14.44 -21.00 6.48
C ASN A 123 14.36 -22.00 5.31
N PHE A 124 13.98 -21.56 4.11
CA PHE A 124 13.74 -22.43 2.96
C PHE A 124 14.55 -22.08 1.70
N GLY A 125 15.36 -21.01 1.72
CA GLY A 125 16.07 -20.47 0.55
C GLY A 125 17.59 -20.65 0.57
#